data_AF-A0A6V7WGQ3-F1
#
_entry.id   AF-A0A6V7WGQ3-F1
#
_cell.length_a   1.000
_cell.length_b   1.000
_cell.length_c   1.000
_cell.angle_alpha   90.00
_cell.angle_beta   90.00
_cell.angle_gamma   90.00
#
_symmetry.space_group_name_H-M   'P 1'
#
loop_
_entity.id
_entity.type
_entity.pdbx_description
1 polymer ?
#
loop_
_entity_poly.entity_id
_entity_poly.type
_entity_poly.pdbx_seq_one_letter_code
_entity_poly.pdbx_strand_id
1 'polypeptide(L)'
;MVRVIDEIARLLECSVLSLSVHLVNPQTRIKVMKEFLDRKVQTTYLNKDYQRKTFLFGGLTRKGANRIRAYGRLRSHYNVTISQHFYTRHRIRLRNPYLNCVIDRRPFEKDRFYPLEVLEFVDEEHMDKINRLAVEMGRLTLQEDKSQSESISSFGSPTIFMNKEDDNEIYRGDLSQDKW
;
A
#
# COMPACT_ATOMS: atom_id res chain seq x y z
N MET A 1 8.52 -14.67 -2.24
CA MET A 1 8.51 -13.27 -2.73
C MET A 1 9.92 -12.71 -2.57
N VAL A 2 10.46 -12.04 -3.58
CA VAL A 2 11.83 -11.52 -3.58
C VAL A 2 11.79 -10.00 -3.67
N ARG A 3 12.61 -9.30 -2.88
CA ARG A 3 12.68 -7.83 -2.88
C ARG A 3 13.22 -7.33 -4.22
N VAL A 4 12.61 -6.28 -4.74
CA VAL A 4 13.02 -5.67 -6.02
C VAL A 4 14.48 -5.17 -5.95
N ILE A 5 14.88 -4.59 -4.81
CA ILE A 5 16.24 -4.08 -4.62
C ILE A 5 17.31 -5.19 -4.73
N ASP A 6 17.03 -6.38 -4.17
CA ASP A 6 17.96 -7.51 -4.18
C ASP A 6 18.05 -8.15 -5.57
N GLU A 7 16.93 -8.24 -6.27
CA GLU A 7 16.88 -8.72 -7.66
C GLU A 7 17.63 -7.82 -8.63
N ILE A 8 17.53 -6.50 -8.48
CA ILE A 8 18.32 -5.56 -9.28
C ILE A 8 19.81 -5.71 -8.96
N ALA A 9 20.17 -5.87 -7.67
CA ALA A 9 21.55 -6.10 -7.26
C ALA A 9 22.11 -7.39 -7.89
N ARG A 10 21.31 -8.47 -7.90
CA ARG A 10 21.63 -9.75 -8.54
C ARG A 10 21.83 -9.62 -10.04
N LEU A 11 20.92 -8.94 -10.76
CA LEU A 11 21.02 -8.72 -12.21
C LEU A 11 22.27 -7.92 -12.62
N LEU A 12 22.70 -7.01 -11.75
CA LEU A 12 23.86 -6.16 -11.97
C LEU A 12 25.15 -6.74 -11.35
N GLU A 13 25.07 -7.93 -10.75
CA GLU A 13 26.19 -8.61 -10.09
C GLU A 13 26.93 -7.70 -9.09
N CYS A 14 26.16 -6.97 -8.29
CA CYS A 14 26.70 -5.98 -7.35
C CYS A 14 25.99 -6.05 -6.00
N SER A 15 26.54 -5.37 -5.00
CA SER A 15 25.89 -5.23 -3.69
C SER A 15 24.80 -4.15 -3.73
N VAL A 16 23.83 -4.24 -2.81
CA VAL A 16 22.80 -3.21 -2.62
C VAL A 16 23.39 -1.82 -2.36
N LEU A 17 24.52 -1.74 -1.64
CA LEU A 17 25.21 -0.49 -1.36
C LEU A 17 25.75 0.17 -2.64
N SER A 18 26.26 -0.66 -3.55
CA SER A 18 26.84 -0.22 -4.83
C SER A 18 25.79 0.17 -5.87
N LEU A 19 24.53 -0.23 -5.71
CA LEU A 19 23.46 0.05 -6.68
C LEU A 19 23.34 1.53 -7.05
N SER A 20 23.60 2.43 -6.11
CA SER A 20 23.54 3.88 -6.37
C SER A 20 24.52 4.33 -7.45
N VAL A 21 25.71 3.73 -7.50
CA VAL A 21 26.73 4.01 -8.50
C VAL A 21 26.33 3.40 -9.84
N HIS A 22 25.89 2.14 -9.83
CA HIS A 22 25.51 1.44 -11.06
C HIS A 22 24.28 2.07 -11.71
N LEU A 23 23.23 2.39 -10.96
CA LEU A 23 21.97 2.92 -11.49
C LEU A 23 22.06 4.39 -11.95
N VAL A 24 23.16 5.09 -11.70
CA VAL A 24 23.44 6.40 -12.32
C VAL A 24 23.75 6.26 -13.81
N ASN A 25 24.39 5.16 -14.22
CA ASN A 25 24.67 4.89 -15.63
C ASN A 25 23.36 4.60 -16.40
N PRO A 26 23.08 5.28 -17.53
CA PRO A 26 21.92 4.97 -18.35
C PRO A 26 21.87 3.54 -18.89
N GLN A 27 23.00 2.93 -19.23
CA GLN A 27 23.05 1.61 -19.85
C GLN A 27 22.61 0.49 -18.88
N THR A 28 23.07 0.56 -17.63
CA THR A 28 22.63 -0.35 -16.56
C THR A 28 21.15 -0.17 -16.27
N ARG A 29 20.62 1.07 -16.23
CA ARG A 29 19.17 1.28 -16.11
C ARG A 29 18.42 0.64 -17.27
N ILE A 30 18.90 0.76 -18.51
CA ILE A 30 18.28 0.11 -19.68
C ILE A 30 18.29 -1.42 -19.52
N LYS A 31 19.39 -2.01 -19.02
CA LYS A 31 19.46 -3.45 -18.71
C LYS A 31 18.38 -3.86 -17.71
N VAL A 32 18.24 -3.11 -16.61
CA VAL A 32 17.21 -3.34 -15.58
C VAL A 32 15.81 -3.18 -16.17
N MET A 33 15.59 -2.18 -17.02
CA MET A 33 14.31 -1.99 -17.70
C MET A 33 13.97 -3.16 -18.63
N LYS A 34 14.92 -3.66 -19.41
CA LYS A 34 14.67 -4.79 -20.32
C LYS A 34 14.24 -6.06 -19.56
N GLU A 35 14.80 -6.29 -18.38
CA GLU A 35 14.52 -7.49 -17.59
C GLU A 35 13.19 -7.40 -16.81
N PHE A 36 12.88 -6.22 -16.26
CA PHE A 36 11.80 -6.10 -15.28
C PHE A 36 10.59 -5.30 -15.75
N LEU A 37 10.64 -4.64 -16.90
CA LEU A 37 9.48 -3.90 -17.43
C LEU A 37 8.24 -4.82 -17.46
N ASP A 38 7.12 -4.27 -17.04
CA ASP A 38 5.81 -4.92 -16.99
C ASP A 38 5.71 -6.14 -16.05
N ARG A 39 6.74 -6.47 -15.27
CA ARG A 39 6.61 -7.44 -14.18
C ARG A 39 5.76 -6.88 -13.05
N LYS A 40 4.91 -7.73 -12.47
CA LYS A 40 4.09 -7.37 -11.30
C LYS A 40 4.96 -7.21 -10.06
N VAL A 41 4.77 -6.08 -9.38
CA VAL A 41 5.40 -5.77 -8.10
C VAL A 41 4.32 -5.40 -7.08
N GLN A 42 4.59 -5.70 -5.82
CA GLN A 42 3.71 -5.42 -4.69
C GLN A 42 4.44 -4.61 -3.63
N THR A 43 3.73 -3.68 -2.99
CA THR A 43 4.25 -2.93 -1.84
C THR A 43 4.36 -3.82 -0.61
N THR A 44 5.44 -3.68 0.14
CA THR A 44 5.67 -4.48 1.36
C THR A 44 5.01 -3.90 2.61
N TYR A 45 4.28 -2.80 2.45
CA TYR A 45 3.54 -2.11 3.49
C TYR A 45 2.05 -2.06 3.11
N LEU A 46 1.20 -1.89 4.12
CA LEU A 46 -0.23 -1.74 3.95
C LEU A 46 -0.58 -0.27 3.68
N ASN A 47 -1.51 -0.06 2.75
CA ASN A 47 -2.12 1.25 2.51
C ASN A 47 -3.12 1.58 3.64
N LYS A 48 -3.87 2.69 3.48
CA LYS A 48 -4.89 3.12 4.46
C LYS A 48 -6.05 2.13 4.59
N ASP A 49 -6.26 1.33 3.56
CA ASP A 49 -7.33 0.34 3.46
C ASP A 49 -6.84 -1.06 3.89
N TYR A 50 -5.70 -1.13 4.60
CA TYR A 50 -5.05 -2.36 5.04
C TYR A 50 -4.69 -3.36 3.93
N GLN A 51 -4.51 -2.86 2.70
CA GLN A 51 -4.17 -3.66 1.53
C GLN A 51 -2.76 -3.36 1.03
N ARG A 52 -2.09 -4.39 0.51
CA ARG A 52 -0.85 -4.20 -0.27
C ARG A 52 -1.21 -3.82 -1.69
N LYS A 53 -0.55 -2.80 -2.22
CA LYS A 53 -0.79 -2.36 -3.58
C LYS A 53 0.07 -3.18 -4.54
N THR A 54 -0.57 -3.80 -5.53
CA THR A 54 0.10 -4.45 -6.67
C THR A 54 0.01 -3.56 -7.91
N PHE A 55 1.09 -3.48 -8.69
CA PHE A 55 1.16 -2.70 -9.93
C PHE A 55 2.27 -3.25 -10.84
N LEU A 56 2.35 -2.74 -12.07
CA LEU A 56 3.40 -3.15 -13.03
C LEU A 56 4.64 -2.28 -12.87
N PHE A 57 5.81 -2.89 -13.00
CA PHE A 57 7.08 -2.19 -13.04
C PHE A 57 7.16 -1.37 -14.35
N GLY A 58 6.78 -0.08 -14.29
CA GLY A 58 6.68 0.77 -15.48
C GLY A 58 7.94 1.57 -15.82
N GLY A 59 8.98 1.53 -14.98
CA GLY A 59 10.13 2.41 -15.13
C GLY A 59 11.03 2.48 -13.92
N LEU A 60 12.23 3.02 -14.13
CA LEU A 60 13.07 3.56 -13.07
C LEU A 60 13.20 5.08 -13.23
N THR A 61 13.13 5.80 -12.12
CA THR A 61 13.43 7.23 -12.10
C THR A 61 14.92 7.47 -12.35
N ARG A 62 15.30 8.70 -12.70
CA ARG A 62 16.71 9.10 -12.88
C ARG A 62 17.41 9.51 -11.57
N LYS A 63 16.63 9.92 -10.56
CA LYS A 63 17.10 10.45 -9.28
C LYS A 63 16.61 9.59 -8.13
N GLY A 64 17.27 9.71 -6.99
CA GLY A 64 16.88 9.03 -5.76
C GLY A 64 15.58 9.54 -5.12
N ALA A 65 15.00 8.73 -4.24
CA ALA A 65 13.81 9.08 -3.45
C ALA A 65 13.97 10.36 -2.61
N ASN A 66 15.20 10.70 -2.22
CA ASN A 66 15.56 11.91 -1.50
C ASN A 66 15.55 13.19 -2.35
N ARG A 67 15.50 13.09 -3.68
CA ARG A 67 15.56 14.24 -4.60
C ARG A 67 14.31 14.40 -5.45
N ILE A 68 13.48 13.38 -5.54
CA ILE A 68 12.22 13.44 -6.29
C ILE A 68 11.12 13.92 -5.37
N ARG A 69 10.34 14.90 -5.84
CA ARG A 69 9.16 15.38 -5.13
C ARG A 69 8.08 14.31 -5.16
N ALA A 70 7.49 14.03 -4.00
CA ALA A 70 6.36 13.15 -3.90
C ALA A 70 5.13 13.84 -4.52
N TYR A 71 4.45 13.14 -5.43
CA TYR A 71 3.13 13.54 -5.91
C TYR A 71 2.08 12.72 -5.17
N GLY A 72 1.10 13.39 -4.57
CA GLY A 72 0.05 12.77 -3.77
C GLY A 72 -0.99 13.78 -3.33
N ARG A 73 -2.01 13.31 -2.58
CA ARG A 73 -3.11 14.12 -1.98
C ARG A 73 -2.60 15.05 -0.85
N LEU A 74 -1.56 15.82 -1.07
CA LEU A 74 -1.21 16.94 -0.20
C LEU A 74 -1.98 18.15 -0.73
N ARG A 75 -2.76 18.79 0.14
CA ARG A 75 -3.64 19.93 -0.20
C ARG A 75 -2.88 21.16 -0.73
N SER A 76 -1.55 21.19 -0.62
CA SER A 76 -0.67 22.24 -1.14
C SER A 76 0.62 21.65 -1.70
N HIS A 77 1.29 22.40 -2.58
CA HIS A 77 2.59 22.10 -3.18
C HIS A 77 3.73 22.16 -2.15
N TYR A 78 3.69 21.31 -1.13
CA TYR A 78 4.84 21.17 -0.27
C TYR A 78 5.97 20.46 -1.04
N ASN A 79 7.18 21.01 -0.93
CA ASN A 79 8.43 20.43 -1.46
C ASN A 79 8.84 19.17 -0.69
N VAL A 80 7.92 18.21 -0.53
CA VAL A 80 8.15 16.95 0.18
C VAL A 80 8.75 15.95 -0.79
N THR A 81 9.87 15.36 -0.43
CA THR A 81 10.51 14.30 -1.21
C THR A 81 9.79 12.96 -1.03
N ILE A 82 10.00 12.00 -1.92
CA ILE A 82 9.46 10.64 -1.74
C ILE A 82 9.91 10.06 -0.38
N SER A 83 11.18 10.22 -0.01
CA SER A 83 11.67 9.72 1.27
C SER A 83 10.92 10.32 2.47
N GLN A 84 10.68 11.64 2.45
CA GLN A 84 9.92 12.33 3.49
C GLN A 84 8.44 11.91 3.48
N HIS A 85 7.85 11.70 2.31
CA HIS A 85 6.48 11.22 2.20
C HIS A 85 6.30 9.85 2.85
N PHE A 86 7.21 8.91 2.59
CA PHE A 86 7.17 7.58 3.19
C PHE A 86 7.36 7.60 4.71
N TYR A 87 8.25 8.47 5.20
CA TYR A 87 8.44 8.63 6.64
C TYR A 87 7.19 9.23 7.32
N THR A 88 6.62 10.28 6.75
CA THR A 88 5.48 11.00 7.35
C THR A 88 4.18 10.21 7.26
N ARG A 89 3.87 9.63 6.09
CA ARG A 89 2.60 8.95 5.83
C ARG A 89 2.58 7.50 6.28
N HIS A 90 3.68 6.78 6.10
CA HIS A 90 3.75 5.34 6.34
C HIS A 90 4.60 4.97 7.55
N ARG A 91 5.25 5.95 8.21
CA ARG A 91 6.23 5.72 9.28
C ARG A 91 7.39 4.80 8.85
N ILE A 92 7.71 4.81 7.55
CA ILE A 92 8.79 4.03 6.97
C ILE A 92 10.01 4.92 6.77
N ARG A 93 11.09 4.63 7.49
CA ARG A 93 12.41 5.23 7.24
C ARG A 93 13.16 4.39 6.21
N LEU A 94 13.33 4.94 5.01
CA LEU A 94 14.13 4.30 3.95
C LEU A 94 15.60 4.21 4.38
N ARG A 95 16.25 3.05 4.18
CA ARG A 95 17.67 2.88 4.49
C ARG A 95 18.54 3.41 3.36
N ASN A 96 18.04 3.35 2.12
CA ASN A 96 18.74 3.73 0.90
C ASN A 96 17.98 4.82 0.12
N PRO A 97 17.69 6.00 0.72
CA PRO A 97 16.84 7.03 0.10
C PRO A 97 17.47 7.67 -1.15
N TYR A 98 18.76 7.46 -1.40
CA TYR A 98 19.46 7.94 -2.59
C TYR A 98 19.24 7.06 -3.82
N LEU A 99 18.69 5.85 -3.67
CA LEU A 99 18.40 4.95 -4.78
C LEU A 99 17.18 5.41 -5.58
N ASN A 100 17.23 5.10 -6.88
CA ASN A 100 16.16 5.31 -7.84
C ASN A 100 14.84 4.69 -7.36
N CYS A 101 13.73 5.12 -7.93
CA CYS A 101 12.39 4.63 -7.59
C CYS A 101 11.80 3.91 -8.80
N VAL A 102 10.93 2.91 -8.54
CA VAL A 102 10.07 2.34 -9.58
C VAL A 102 8.95 3.33 -9.91
N ILE A 103 8.63 3.44 -11.20
CA ILE A 103 7.54 4.26 -11.72
C ILE A 103 6.32 3.37 -11.94
N ASP A 104 5.23 3.69 -11.24
CA ASP A 104 3.89 3.18 -11.52
C ASP A 104 3.25 4.13 -12.55
N ARG A 105 3.35 3.76 -13.83
CA ARG A 105 2.77 4.50 -14.95
C ARG A 105 1.31 4.11 -15.08
N ARG A 106 0.43 5.09 -15.02
CA ARG A 106 -1.01 4.89 -15.15
C ARG A 106 -1.54 5.74 -16.29
N PRO A 107 -2.35 5.17 -17.19
CA PRO A 107 -3.02 5.96 -18.22
C PRO A 107 -3.81 7.10 -17.57
N PHE A 108 -3.65 8.32 -18.07
CA PHE A 108 -4.41 9.51 -17.65
C PHE A 108 -4.23 9.96 -16.18
N GLU A 109 -3.35 9.33 -15.42
CA GLU A 109 -2.99 9.74 -14.06
C GLU A 109 -1.54 10.25 -14.00
N LYS A 110 -1.22 11.03 -12.96
CA LYS A 110 0.18 11.39 -12.67
C LYS A 110 0.96 10.15 -12.24
N ASP A 111 2.18 10.04 -12.75
CA ASP A 111 3.13 9.00 -12.34
C ASP A 111 3.29 8.97 -10.81
N ARG A 112 3.32 7.75 -10.27
CA ARG A 112 3.61 7.51 -8.86
C ARG A 112 4.95 6.81 -8.74
N PHE A 113 5.66 7.11 -7.66
CA PHE A 113 7.03 6.66 -7.46
C PHE A 113 7.17 5.88 -6.16
N TYR A 114 7.81 4.71 -6.23
CA TYR A 114 7.98 3.80 -5.10
C TYR A 114 9.47 3.48 -4.93
N PRO A 115 10.06 3.69 -3.74
CA PRO A 115 11.44 3.28 -3.46
C PRO A 115 11.64 1.78 -3.68
N LEU A 116 12.82 1.35 -4.16
CA LEU A 116 13.10 -0.08 -4.41
C LEU A 116 12.93 -0.95 -3.15
N GLU A 117 13.24 -0.39 -1.98
CA GLU A 117 13.22 -1.09 -0.69
C GLU A 117 11.81 -1.51 -0.25
N VAL A 118 10.77 -0.85 -0.75
CA VAL A 118 9.37 -1.08 -0.32
C VAL A 118 8.60 -1.95 -1.31
N LEU A 119 9.29 -2.63 -2.22
CA LEU A 119 8.70 -3.45 -3.27
C LEU A 119 9.25 -4.87 -3.28
N GLU A 120 8.37 -5.81 -3.59
CA GLU A 120 8.68 -7.22 -3.85
C GLU A 120 8.09 -7.62 -5.21
N PHE A 121 8.80 -8.48 -5.95
CA PHE A 121 8.24 -9.11 -7.13
C PHE A 121 7.18 -10.11 -6.72
N VAL A 122 6.07 -10.06 -7.44
CA VAL A 122 4.95 -10.98 -7.25
C VAL A 122 5.19 -12.20 -8.12
N ASP A 123 5.19 -13.36 -7.48
CA ASP A 123 5.24 -14.64 -8.18
C ASP A 123 3.80 -15.07 -8.48
N GLU A 124 3.45 -15.19 -9.76
CA GLU A 124 2.04 -15.39 -10.17
C GLU A 124 1.48 -16.70 -9.60
N GLU A 125 2.27 -17.77 -9.57
CA GLU A 125 1.88 -19.04 -8.96
C GLU A 125 1.57 -18.93 -7.46
N HIS A 126 2.27 -18.04 -6.76
CA HIS A 126 2.09 -17.86 -5.33
C HIS A 126 0.82 -17.03 -5.02
N MET A 127 0.52 -16.04 -5.87
CA MET A 127 -0.72 -15.27 -5.73
C MET A 127 -1.96 -16.09 -6.05
N ASP A 128 -1.89 -16.96 -7.05
CA ASP A 128 -3.00 -17.85 -7.36
C ASP A 128 -3.29 -18.81 -6.21
N LYS A 129 -2.25 -19.30 -5.53
CA LYS A 129 -2.39 -20.10 -4.30
C LYS A 129 -3.04 -19.30 -3.17
N ILE A 130 -2.58 -18.07 -2.91
CA ILE A 130 -3.17 -17.20 -1.87
C ILE A 130 -4.63 -16.89 -2.19
N ASN A 131 -4.96 -16.56 -3.44
CA ASN A 131 -6.32 -16.26 -3.85
C ASN A 131 -7.24 -17.47 -3.69
N ARG A 132 -6.77 -18.68 -4.05
CA ARG A 132 -7.53 -19.93 -3.82
C ARG A 132 -7.80 -20.15 -2.33
N LEU A 133 -6.78 -20.01 -1.48
CA LEU A 133 -6.92 -20.15 -0.03
C LEU A 133 -7.87 -19.11 0.57
N ALA A 134 -7.83 -17.86 0.09
CA ALA A 134 -8.74 -16.81 0.55
C ALA A 134 -10.20 -17.09 0.16
N VAL A 135 -10.44 -17.64 -1.03
CA VAL A 135 -11.79 -18.07 -1.47
C VAL A 135 -12.28 -19.26 -0.63
N GLU A 136 -11.40 -20.20 -0.30
CA GLU A 136 -11.72 -21.36 0.52
C GLU A 136 -12.04 -20.96 1.98
N MET A 137 -11.22 -20.10 2.58
CA MET A 137 -11.48 -19.51 3.90
C MET A 137 -12.79 -18.72 3.93
N GLY A 138 -13.06 -17.89 2.91
CA GLY A 138 -14.32 -17.15 2.80
C GLY A 138 -15.55 -18.06 2.67
N ARG A 139 -15.39 -19.24 2.07
CA ARG A 139 -16.45 -20.27 2.00
C ARG A 139 -16.67 -20.96 3.35
N LEU A 140 -15.60 -21.23 4.11
CA LEU A 140 -15.68 -21.83 5.43
C LEU A 140 -16.36 -20.89 6.44
N THR A 141 -16.01 -19.59 6.45
CA THR A 141 -16.67 -18.61 7.33
C THR A 141 -18.16 -18.45 7.02
N LEU A 142 -18.56 -18.54 5.74
CA LEU A 142 -19.98 -18.51 5.35
C LEU A 142 -20.75 -19.80 5.68
N GLN A 143 -20.05 -20.93 5.91
CA GLN A 143 -20.66 -22.18 6.34
C GLN A 143 -20.79 -22.27 7.87
N GLU A 144 -19.86 -21.70 8.63
CA GLU A 144 -19.96 -21.61 10.10
C GLU A 144 -21.17 -20.78 10.54
N ASP A 145 -21.48 -19.68 9.85
CA ASP A 145 -22.66 -18.83 10.15
C ASP A 145 -24.00 -19.56 9.92
N LYS A 146 -24.07 -20.47 8.94
CA LYS A 146 -25.29 -21.29 8.70
C LYS A 146 -25.44 -22.44 9.69
N SER A 147 -24.33 -22.90 10.27
CA SER A 147 -24.32 -24.01 11.22
C SER A 147 -24.66 -23.56 12.65
N GLN A 148 -24.51 -22.27 12.96
CA GLN A 148 -24.89 -21.69 14.26
C GLN A 148 -26.31 -21.10 14.30
N SER A 149 -26.94 -20.85 13.15
CA SER A 149 -28.31 -20.29 13.11
C SER A 149 -29.44 -21.29 13.40
N GLU A 150 -29.16 -22.59 13.53
CA GLU A 150 -30.18 -23.62 13.83
C GLU A 150 -30.30 -24.00 15.33
N SER A 151 -29.60 -23.33 16.24
CA SER A 151 -29.63 -23.68 17.68
C SER A 151 -30.04 -22.55 18.65
N ILE A 152 -30.63 -21.44 18.17
CA ILE A 152 -31.25 -20.43 19.05
C ILE A 152 -32.74 -20.30 18.70
N SER A 153 -33.51 -21.33 19.03
CA SER A 153 -34.97 -21.31 19.04
C SER A 153 -35.51 -21.85 20.37
N SER A 154 -35.14 -21.20 21.47
CA SER A 154 -35.96 -21.20 22.70
C SER A 154 -35.30 -20.37 23.79
N PHE A 155 -35.48 -19.05 23.81
CA PHE A 155 -35.55 -18.31 25.09
C PHE A 155 -36.44 -17.09 24.91
N GLY A 156 -37.32 -16.91 25.90
CA GLY A 156 -38.53 -16.11 25.82
C GLY A 156 -38.36 -14.61 25.67
N SER A 157 -39.49 -13.98 25.36
CA SER A 157 -39.72 -12.56 25.15
C SER A 157 -38.97 -11.65 26.14
N PRO A 158 -38.29 -10.58 25.67
CA PRO A 158 -37.77 -9.57 26.56
C PRO A 158 -38.92 -8.72 27.12
N THR A 159 -39.09 -8.75 28.44
CA THR A 159 -39.97 -7.85 29.16
C THR A 159 -39.43 -6.42 29.04
N ILE A 160 -40.29 -5.52 28.58
CA ILE A 160 -40.07 -4.07 28.52
C ILE A 160 -40.04 -3.55 29.96
N PHE A 161 -38.90 -3.01 30.41
CA PHE A 161 -38.84 -2.16 31.59
C PHE A 161 -38.89 -0.70 31.16
N MET A 162 -40.03 -0.06 31.42
CA MET A 162 -40.17 1.40 31.49
C MET A 162 -39.48 1.89 32.75
N ASN A 163 -38.54 2.81 32.63
CA ASN A 163 -38.21 3.75 33.70
C ASN A 163 -38.61 5.15 33.22
N LYS A 164 -39.56 5.74 33.96
CA LYS A 164 -39.97 7.13 33.86
C LYS A 164 -38.96 8.03 34.56
N GLU A 165 -38.60 9.09 33.83
CA GLU A 165 -38.49 10.50 34.25
C GLU A 165 -37.55 10.85 35.42
N ASP A 166 -36.54 11.67 35.15
CA ASP A 166 -36.63 13.09 35.50
C ASP A 166 -35.56 13.94 34.78
N ASP A 167 -35.95 15.19 34.59
CA ASP A 167 -35.41 16.26 33.77
C ASP A 167 -33.95 16.70 34.05
N ASN A 168 -33.24 17.15 33.01
CA ASN A 168 -32.74 18.54 32.98
C ASN A 168 -32.06 18.95 31.66
N GLU A 169 -32.48 20.15 31.24
CA GLU A 169 -31.72 21.20 30.54
C GLU A 169 -31.18 20.98 29.11
N ILE A 170 -32.03 21.48 28.20
CA ILE A 170 -31.77 22.27 27.01
C ILE A 170 -30.37 22.93 26.97
N TYR A 171 -29.59 22.62 25.94
CA TYR A 171 -28.76 23.62 25.24
C TYR A 171 -28.84 23.41 23.73
N ARG A 172 -29.51 24.35 23.05
CA ARG A 172 -29.35 24.61 21.62
C ARG A 172 -28.02 25.30 21.41
N GLY A 173 -27.27 24.88 20.39
CA GLY A 173 -25.99 25.48 20.01
C GLY A 173 -25.65 25.16 18.56
N ASP A 174 -26.21 25.99 17.68
CA ASP A 174 -26.04 26.21 16.25
C ASP A 174 -25.01 25.47 15.39
N LEU A 175 -25.50 25.17 14.18
CA LEU A 175 -24.78 25.04 12.93
C LEU A 175 -23.78 26.19 12.71
N SER A 176 -22.52 25.86 12.45
CA SER A 176 -21.71 26.67 11.55
C SER A 176 -21.05 25.77 10.49
N GLN A 177 -21.49 26.02 9.26
CA GLN A 177 -20.77 25.71 8.04
C GLN A 177 -19.36 26.29 8.15
N ASP A 178 -18.36 25.52 7.77
CA ASP A 178 -17.14 26.11 7.24
C ASP A 178 -16.75 25.44 5.92
N LYS A 179 -16.76 26.32 4.92
CA LYS A 179 -16.21 26.15 3.58
C LYS A 179 -14.68 26.00 3.64
N TRP A 180 -14.11 25.69 2.48
CA TRP A 180 -12.69 25.56 2.09
C TRP A 180 -12.14 24.13 2.01
#